data_AF-A0A4Z0EHM1-F1
#
_entry.id   AF-A0A4Z0EHM1-F1
#
_cell.length_a   1.000
_cell.length_b   1.000
_cell.length_c   1.000
_cell.angle_alpha   90.00
_cell.angle_beta   90.00
_cell.angle_gamma   90.00
#
_symmetry.space_group_name_H-M   'P 1'
#
loop_
_entity.id
_entity.type
_entity.pdbx_description
1 polymer ?
#
loop_
_entity_poly.entity_id
_entity_poly.type
_entity_poly.pdbx_seq_one_letter_code
_entity_poly.pdbx_strand_id
1 'polypeptide(L)'
;MKGQRAGLRRRVSMTVRSFLAFFLQTCLATASGCASHSPAAADDQPDLVRPKFYRGSCAGYTTPQHLFFSLSPSFPMSNILRSFFLLTLLLAGCGQKETVAPAATASFTLPLPVAEVGEVVTLTNTSQHATRYEWRSSDSATLVNTATSPTLTFTQPGTYSITLTAFNAAGQSTSATQTLKVGRRYLKEVRVNNLSFTNAAGSPWDGNSGPDVKWTLAYQTTRKATGATVADMTQAMLPLSWNTVPLNLETAHAGWTLTFWETNNLLGDDQMLNLTLDESVPPTNRDAAGTGTKSYTDKAWNVVLTYETR
;
A
#
# COMPACT_ATOMS: atom_id res chain seq x y z
N MET A 1 -91.09 4.31 24.60
CA MET A 1 -90.53 5.68 24.53
C MET A 1 -89.54 5.75 23.37
N LYS A 2 -89.90 6.45 22.28
CA LYS A 2 -89.02 6.72 21.14
C LYS A 2 -88.24 8.00 21.43
N GLY A 3 -86.91 7.97 21.33
CA GLY A 3 -86.05 9.15 21.46
C GLY A 3 -85.26 9.39 20.17
N GLN A 4 -85.60 10.45 19.44
CA GLN A 4 -84.83 10.96 18.29
C GLN A 4 -83.51 11.58 18.79
N ARG A 5 -82.38 11.26 18.15
CA ARG A 5 -81.12 12.02 18.29
C ARG A 5 -80.85 12.76 16.98
N ALA A 6 -80.86 14.09 17.05
CA ALA A 6 -80.52 15.01 15.97
C ALA A 6 -79.02 14.95 15.66
N GLY A 7 -78.67 14.82 14.38
CA GLY A 7 -77.29 14.89 13.88
C GLY A 7 -76.85 16.34 13.70
N LEU A 8 -75.90 16.79 14.52
CA LEU A 8 -75.28 18.11 14.41
C LEU A 8 -74.10 18.04 13.42
N ARG A 9 -74.28 18.46 12.17
CA ARG A 9 -73.16 18.62 11.21
C ARG A 9 -72.38 19.90 11.56
N ARG A 10 -71.22 19.77 12.20
CA ARG A 10 -70.27 20.89 12.36
C ARG A 10 -69.58 21.14 11.01
N ARG A 11 -69.79 22.32 10.42
CA ARG A 11 -68.91 22.85 9.36
C ARG A 11 -67.60 23.29 9.99
N VAL A 12 -66.50 22.62 9.65
CA VAL A 12 -65.15 23.12 9.95
C VAL A 12 -64.74 23.99 8.77
N SER A 13 -64.62 25.30 8.99
CA SER A 13 -63.99 26.22 8.03
C SER A 13 -62.49 26.19 8.31
N MET A 14 -61.70 25.59 7.42
CA MET A 14 -60.24 25.59 7.50
C MET A 14 -59.69 26.70 6.60
N THR A 15 -59.02 27.67 7.21
CA THR A 15 -58.29 28.74 6.50
C THR A 15 -56.94 28.25 5.97
N VAL A 16 -56.49 28.84 4.84
CA VAL A 16 -55.28 28.54 4.05
C VAL A 16 -53.99 28.31 4.85
N ARG A 17 -53.87 28.85 6.07
CA ARG A 17 -52.72 28.60 6.97
C ARG A 17 -52.51 27.12 7.36
N SER A 18 -53.54 26.28 7.33
CA SER A 18 -53.41 24.86 7.70
C SER A 18 -52.86 23.96 6.58
N PHE A 19 -52.80 24.44 5.33
CA PHE A 19 -52.26 23.66 4.19
C PHE A 19 -50.72 23.69 4.13
N LEU A 20 -50.10 24.79 4.59
CA LEU A 20 -48.64 24.96 4.54
C LEU A 20 -47.91 24.09 5.59
N ALA A 21 -48.56 23.79 6.71
CA ALA A 21 -48.00 22.96 7.77
C ALA A 21 -47.97 21.46 7.42
N PHE A 22 -48.90 20.99 6.57
CA PHE A 22 -48.95 19.57 6.18
C PHE A 22 -47.90 19.20 5.12
N PHE A 23 -47.47 20.17 4.29
CA PHE A 23 -46.43 19.96 3.26
C PHE A 23 -45.00 20.07 3.79
N LEU A 24 -44.76 20.77 4.91
CA LEU A 24 -43.43 20.81 5.52
C LEU A 24 -43.06 19.48 6.20
N GLN A 25 -44.04 18.62 6.53
CA GLN A 25 -43.79 17.35 7.22
C GLN A 25 -43.49 16.18 6.27
N THR A 26 -43.81 16.30 4.97
CA THR A 26 -43.48 15.29 3.95
C THR A 26 -42.14 15.51 3.28
N CYS A 27 -41.51 16.67 3.46
CA CYS A 27 -40.17 16.95 2.92
C CYS A 27 -39.03 16.41 3.82
N LEU A 28 -39.29 16.11 5.11
CA LEU A 28 -38.31 15.52 6.03
C LEU A 28 -38.34 13.98 6.12
N ALA A 29 -39.22 13.28 5.39
CA ALA A 29 -39.41 11.84 5.53
C ALA A 29 -38.76 10.97 4.43
N THR A 30 -37.95 11.54 3.53
CA THR A 30 -37.23 10.78 2.49
C THR A 30 -35.71 10.76 2.67
N ALA A 31 -35.19 11.29 3.79
CA ALA A 31 -33.77 11.23 4.15
C ALA A 31 -33.53 10.29 5.34
N SER A 32 -33.97 9.04 5.23
CA SER A 32 -33.55 7.94 6.11
C SER A 32 -33.59 6.63 5.34
N GLY A 33 -32.80 6.60 4.26
CA GLY A 33 -32.51 5.38 3.51
C GLY A 33 -31.46 4.54 4.24
N CYS A 34 -31.88 3.33 4.60
CA CYS A 34 -31.09 2.11 4.78
C CYS A 34 -29.58 2.26 4.98
N ALA A 35 -29.14 2.19 6.24
CA ALA A 35 -27.78 1.78 6.55
C ALA A 35 -27.60 0.29 6.20
N SER A 36 -26.87 0.02 5.12
CA SER A 36 -26.34 -1.31 4.81
C SER A 36 -25.27 -1.67 5.85
N HIS A 37 -25.61 -2.50 6.82
CA HIS A 37 -24.63 -3.21 7.64
C HIS A 37 -24.07 -4.38 6.83
N SER A 38 -22.75 -4.40 6.62
CA SER A 38 -22.02 -5.60 6.21
C SER A 38 -22.01 -6.62 7.37
N PRO A 39 -22.12 -7.93 7.08
CA PRO A 39 -22.09 -8.95 8.14
C PRO A 39 -20.67 -9.25 8.60
N ALA A 40 -20.50 -9.40 9.91
CA ALA A 40 -19.32 -9.97 10.54
C ALA A 40 -19.54 -11.45 10.86
N ALA A 41 -18.47 -12.22 10.65
CA ALA A 41 -18.08 -13.49 11.26
C ALA A 41 -19.01 -14.72 11.14
N ALA A 42 -18.47 -15.73 10.46
CA ALA A 42 -18.88 -17.13 10.54
C ALA A 42 -18.42 -17.74 11.87
N ASP A 43 -19.27 -18.56 12.47
CA ASP A 43 -18.91 -19.58 13.44
C ASP A 43 -19.64 -20.89 13.07
N ASP A 44 -19.01 -21.98 13.47
CA ASP A 44 -19.02 -23.33 12.91
C ASP A 44 -20.18 -24.21 13.43
N GLN A 45 -20.81 -25.00 12.55
CA GLN A 45 -21.43 -26.35 12.74
C GLN A 45 -22.68 -26.63 11.88
N PRO A 46 -22.92 -27.92 11.52
CA PRO A 46 -23.74 -28.32 10.38
C PRO A 46 -25.18 -28.69 10.77
N ASP A 47 -26.12 -28.53 9.82
CA ASP A 47 -27.14 -29.51 9.42
C ASP A 47 -28.46 -28.89 8.89
N LEU A 48 -28.98 -29.54 7.84
CA LEU A 48 -30.38 -29.62 7.37
C LEU A 48 -30.99 -28.48 6.51
N VAL A 49 -30.98 -28.74 5.20
CA VAL A 49 -32.06 -28.63 4.18
C VAL A 49 -33.26 -27.70 4.49
N ARG A 50 -33.44 -26.65 3.67
CA ARG A 50 -34.68 -26.28 2.92
C ARG A 50 -34.54 -24.96 2.14
N PRO A 51 -35.17 -24.81 0.95
CA PRO A 51 -35.17 -23.55 0.20
C PRO A 51 -36.19 -22.56 0.78
N LYS A 52 -35.74 -21.38 1.23
CA LYS A 52 -36.63 -20.28 1.63
C LYS A 52 -36.87 -19.34 0.45
N PHE A 53 -38.04 -19.50 -0.18
CA PHE A 53 -38.71 -18.47 -0.96
C PHE A 53 -39.03 -17.28 -0.03
N TYR A 54 -38.41 -16.12 -0.26
CA TYR A 54 -38.89 -14.86 0.33
C TYR A 54 -39.96 -14.27 -0.60
N ARG A 55 -41.24 -14.52 -0.27
CA ARG A 55 -42.37 -13.70 -0.69
C ARG A 55 -42.33 -12.40 0.10
N GLY A 56 -41.89 -11.31 -0.51
CA GLY A 56 -42.23 -9.96 -0.07
C GLY A 56 -43.59 -9.56 -0.64
N SER A 57 -44.66 -9.77 0.11
CA SER A 57 -45.98 -9.19 -0.19
C SER A 57 -45.97 -7.71 0.15
N CYS A 58 -45.98 -6.84 -0.86
CA CYS A 58 -46.43 -5.45 -0.70
C CYS A 58 -47.96 -5.44 -0.80
N ALA A 59 -48.64 -5.43 0.34
CA ALA A 59 -50.09 -5.27 0.41
C ALA A 59 -50.48 -3.79 0.27
N GLY A 60 -51.54 -3.53 -0.49
CA GLY A 60 -52.44 -2.40 -0.23
C GLY A 60 -52.42 -1.23 -1.23
N TYR A 61 -52.68 -1.48 -2.52
CA TYR A 61 -53.26 -0.42 -3.36
C TYR A 61 -54.72 -0.22 -2.93
N THR A 62 -55.00 0.89 -2.24
CA THR A 62 -56.37 1.38 -2.08
C THR A 62 -56.75 2.22 -3.29
N THR A 63 -57.89 1.88 -3.88
CA THR A 63 -58.51 2.60 -4.99
C THR A 63 -58.82 4.05 -4.61
N PRO A 64 -58.59 5.04 -5.49
CA PRO A 64 -59.01 6.40 -5.21
C PRO A 64 -60.54 6.47 -5.33
N GLN A 65 -61.23 6.76 -4.23
CA GLN A 65 -62.62 7.18 -4.30
C GLN A 65 -62.68 8.53 -5.02
N HIS A 66 -63.37 8.58 -6.15
CA HIS A 66 -63.68 9.81 -6.87
C HIS A 66 -64.59 10.69 -6.00
N LEU A 67 -63.98 11.62 -5.27
CA LEU A 67 -64.68 12.73 -4.63
C LEU A 67 -65.06 13.73 -5.72
N PHE A 68 -66.32 13.71 -6.14
CA PHE A 68 -66.92 14.78 -6.93
C PHE A 68 -67.03 16.04 -6.07
N PHE A 69 -66.11 17.00 -6.29
CA PHE A 69 -66.26 18.37 -5.82
C PHE A 69 -67.10 19.15 -6.84
N SER A 70 -68.32 19.54 -6.47
CA SER A 70 -69.04 20.57 -7.22
C SER A 70 -68.41 21.93 -6.91
N LEU A 71 -67.79 22.53 -7.92
CA LEU A 71 -67.30 23.90 -7.85
C LEU A 71 -68.50 24.84 -7.90
N SER A 72 -68.72 25.58 -6.82
CA SER A 72 -69.63 26.72 -6.80
C SER A 72 -68.98 27.89 -7.57
N PRO A 73 -69.68 28.58 -8.47
CA PRO A 73 -69.09 29.60 -9.32
C PRO A 73 -69.17 30.96 -8.64
N SER A 74 -68.10 31.39 -7.96
CA SER A 74 -67.87 32.81 -7.69
C SER A 74 -66.52 33.04 -7.00
N PHE A 75 -65.43 32.96 -7.74
CA PHE A 75 -64.16 33.57 -7.32
C PHE A 75 -63.51 34.31 -8.50
N PRO A 76 -63.03 35.55 -8.31
CA PRO A 76 -62.50 36.37 -9.39
C PRO A 76 -61.18 35.78 -9.92
N MET A 77 -61.13 35.62 -11.24
CA MET A 77 -60.09 34.96 -12.07
C MET A 77 -58.64 35.49 -11.89
N SER A 78 -58.43 36.56 -11.11
CA SER A 78 -57.16 37.30 -11.02
C SER A 78 -56.12 36.67 -10.07
N ASN A 79 -56.57 35.95 -9.03
CA ASN A 79 -55.66 35.38 -8.02
C ASN A 79 -55.20 33.95 -8.30
N ILE A 80 -55.87 33.24 -9.22
CA ILE A 80 -55.53 31.86 -9.59
C ILE A 80 -54.28 31.82 -10.47
N LEU A 81 -54.13 32.78 -11.40
CA LEU A 81 -52.93 32.86 -12.25
C LEU A 81 -51.66 33.17 -11.45
N ARG A 82 -51.73 34.06 -10.45
CA ARG A 82 -50.57 34.40 -9.60
C ARG A 82 -50.13 33.24 -8.70
N SER A 83 -51.10 32.46 -8.20
CA SER A 83 -50.81 31.30 -7.36
C SER A 83 -50.29 30.11 -8.17
N PHE A 84 -50.75 29.92 -9.42
CA PHE A 84 -50.16 28.95 -10.35
C PHE A 84 -48.75 29.35 -10.77
N PHE A 85 -48.48 30.64 -10.99
CA PHE A 85 -47.15 31.14 -11.37
C PHE A 85 -46.12 31.01 -10.24
N LEU A 86 -46.53 31.19 -8.97
CA LEU A 86 -45.67 30.93 -7.80
C LEU A 86 -45.47 29.42 -7.54
N LEU A 87 -46.47 28.59 -7.83
CA LEU A 87 -46.37 27.12 -7.70
C LEU A 87 -45.51 26.49 -8.80
N THR A 88 -45.57 27.00 -10.04
CA THR A 88 -44.68 26.57 -11.14
C THR A 88 -43.25 27.04 -10.94
N LEU A 89 -43.02 28.21 -10.32
CA LEU A 89 -41.68 28.68 -9.95
C LEU A 89 -41.04 27.84 -8.83
N LEU A 90 -41.83 27.29 -7.91
CA LEU A 90 -41.39 26.36 -6.86
C LEU A 90 -41.06 24.95 -7.40
N LEU A 91 -41.70 24.52 -8.48
CA LEU A 91 -41.48 23.19 -9.11
C LEU A 91 -40.33 23.17 -10.12
N ALA A 92 -39.82 24.33 -10.56
CA ALA A 92 -38.69 24.42 -11.50
C ALA A 92 -37.31 24.20 -10.86
N GLY A 93 -37.23 24.06 -9.53
CA GLY A 93 -35.97 23.91 -8.78
C GLY A 93 -35.41 22.48 -8.69
N CYS A 94 -36.18 21.45 -9.03
CA CYS A 94 -35.73 20.06 -8.94
C CYS A 94 -35.21 19.55 -10.29
N GLY A 95 -34.02 20.00 -10.68
CA GLY A 95 -33.36 19.57 -11.92
C GLY A 95 -31.84 19.59 -11.86
N GLN A 96 -31.24 19.59 -10.66
CA GLN A 96 -29.80 19.39 -10.56
C GLN A 96 -29.49 17.96 -10.99
N LYS A 97 -28.97 17.80 -12.21
CA LYS A 97 -28.38 16.55 -12.67
C LYS A 97 -27.19 16.28 -11.75
N GLU A 98 -27.41 15.46 -10.73
CA GLU A 98 -26.38 15.03 -9.81
C GLU A 98 -25.34 14.25 -10.61
N THR A 99 -24.26 14.94 -10.99
CA THR A 99 -23.10 14.30 -11.63
C THR A 99 -22.40 13.49 -10.56
N VAL A 100 -22.76 12.20 -10.46
CA VAL A 100 -22.09 11.24 -9.58
C VAL A 100 -20.63 11.16 -10.02
N ALA A 101 -19.73 11.61 -9.16
CA ALA A 101 -18.29 11.52 -9.43
C ALA A 101 -17.91 10.04 -9.62
N PRO A 102 -17.04 9.69 -10.58
CA PRO A 102 -16.58 8.32 -10.74
C PRO A 102 -15.94 7.82 -9.43
N ALA A 103 -16.14 6.54 -9.10
CA ALA A 103 -15.51 5.94 -7.94
C ALA A 103 -13.99 5.94 -8.11
N ALA A 104 -13.26 6.28 -7.05
CA ALA A 104 -11.80 6.17 -7.06
C ALA A 104 -11.37 4.70 -7.16
N THR A 105 -10.28 4.43 -7.87
CA THR A 105 -9.63 3.12 -7.90
C THR A 105 -8.24 3.27 -7.31
N ALA A 106 -8.06 2.88 -6.04
CA ALA A 106 -6.78 2.92 -5.36
C ALA A 106 -5.80 1.92 -5.97
N SER A 107 -4.60 2.38 -6.29
CA SER A 107 -3.49 1.53 -6.74
C SER A 107 -2.17 2.25 -6.53
N PHE A 108 -1.11 1.49 -6.26
CA PHE A 108 0.25 2.01 -6.18
C PHE A 108 1.27 0.90 -6.46
N THR A 109 2.53 1.28 -6.60
CA THR A 109 3.65 0.34 -6.74
C THR A 109 4.78 0.68 -5.77
N LEU A 110 5.49 -0.38 -5.38
CA LEU A 110 6.78 -0.33 -4.69
C LEU A 110 7.90 -0.62 -5.71
N PRO A 111 9.10 -0.03 -5.58
CA PRO A 111 10.23 -0.40 -6.42
C PRO A 111 10.65 -1.86 -6.21
N LEU A 112 10.69 -2.29 -4.95
CA LEU A 112 10.96 -3.66 -4.52
C LEU A 112 10.10 -4.00 -3.29
N PRO A 113 9.73 -5.28 -3.10
CA PRO A 113 9.01 -5.74 -1.91
C PRO A 113 9.93 -5.92 -0.68
N VAL A 114 11.23 -5.65 -0.82
CA VAL A 114 12.24 -5.72 0.25
C VAL A 114 13.03 -4.42 0.29
N ALA A 115 13.25 -3.89 1.48
CA ALA A 115 14.08 -2.72 1.75
C ALA A 115 15.01 -2.97 2.93
N GLU A 116 16.09 -2.20 3.03
CA GLU A 116 16.99 -2.23 4.17
C GLU A 116 16.58 -1.22 5.25
N VAL A 117 16.97 -1.48 6.49
CA VAL A 117 16.79 -0.52 7.59
C VAL A 117 17.44 0.82 7.22
N GLY A 118 16.67 1.90 7.31
CA GLY A 118 17.10 3.25 6.95
C GLY A 118 17.03 3.58 5.46
N GLU A 119 16.67 2.63 4.60
CA GLU A 119 16.47 2.88 3.16
C GLU A 119 15.26 3.80 2.92
N VAL A 120 15.40 4.73 1.99
CA VAL A 120 14.29 5.59 1.53
C VAL A 120 13.50 4.85 0.46
N VAL A 121 12.28 4.45 0.80
CA VAL A 121 11.36 3.75 -0.10
C VAL A 121 10.40 4.76 -0.74
N THR A 122 10.44 4.89 -2.06
CA THR A 122 9.54 5.78 -2.81
C THR A 122 8.30 5.03 -3.26
N LEU A 123 7.11 5.49 -2.85
CA LEU A 123 5.84 4.90 -3.27
C LEU A 123 5.32 5.62 -4.51
N THR A 124 4.93 4.88 -5.54
CA THR A 124 4.36 5.48 -6.76
C THR A 124 2.86 5.22 -6.82
N ASN A 125 2.07 6.27 -6.65
CA ASN A 125 0.63 6.18 -6.77
C ASN A 125 0.19 6.07 -8.23
N THR A 126 -0.65 5.07 -8.50
CA THR A 126 -1.22 4.77 -9.82
C THR A 126 -2.76 4.75 -9.78
N SER A 127 -3.34 5.38 -8.75
CA SER A 127 -4.78 5.43 -8.53
C SER A 127 -5.49 6.25 -9.61
N GLN A 128 -6.72 5.87 -9.90
CA GLN A 128 -7.58 6.57 -10.87
C GLN A 128 -8.74 7.27 -10.17
N HIS A 129 -9.21 8.37 -10.75
CA HIS A 129 -10.39 9.12 -10.29
C HIS A 129 -10.35 9.59 -8.82
N ALA A 130 -9.15 9.76 -8.26
CA ALA A 130 -8.94 10.21 -6.89
C ALA A 130 -8.50 11.68 -6.84
N THR A 131 -8.96 12.40 -5.81
CA THR A 131 -8.62 13.80 -5.52
C THR A 131 -7.86 13.96 -4.20
N ARG A 132 -7.84 12.92 -3.36
CA ARG A 132 -7.17 12.91 -2.05
C ARG A 132 -6.65 11.52 -1.71
N TYR A 133 -5.54 11.46 -0.97
CA TYR A 133 -4.85 10.24 -0.61
C TYR A 133 -4.52 10.20 0.88
N GLU A 134 -4.57 9.02 1.45
CA GLU A 134 -4.13 8.73 2.81
C GLU A 134 -3.28 7.46 2.78
N TRP A 135 -2.06 7.55 3.30
CA TRP A 135 -1.15 6.43 3.43
C TRP A 135 -1.08 5.99 4.88
N ARG A 136 -1.15 4.67 5.10
CA ARG A 136 -1.02 4.04 6.42
C ARG A 136 0.05 2.96 6.36
N SER A 137 0.78 2.79 7.45
CA SER A 137 1.80 1.75 7.59
C SER A 137 1.54 0.95 8.87
N SER A 138 1.76 -0.36 8.79
CA SER A 138 1.37 -1.37 9.79
C SER A 138 -0.16 -1.55 9.91
N ASP A 139 -0.55 -2.65 10.54
CA ASP A 139 -1.90 -3.17 10.73
C ASP A 139 -2.78 -2.28 11.64
N SER A 140 -2.30 -1.10 12.03
CA SER A 140 -3.01 -0.09 12.82
C SER A 140 -3.19 1.24 12.08
N ALA A 141 -4.29 1.91 12.38
CA ALA A 141 -4.92 3.03 11.66
C ALA A 141 -4.12 4.36 11.55
N THR A 142 -2.81 4.38 11.81
CA THR A 142 -2.02 5.61 11.87
C THR A 142 -1.70 6.12 10.46
N LEU A 143 -2.24 7.31 10.16
CA LEU A 143 -1.94 8.07 8.94
C LEU A 143 -0.46 8.47 8.96
N VAL A 144 0.32 8.02 7.98
CA VAL A 144 1.75 8.33 7.84
C VAL A 144 2.02 9.41 6.79
N ASN A 145 1.14 9.57 5.80
CA ASN A 145 1.31 10.59 4.76
C ASN A 145 0.01 10.88 4.00
N THR A 146 -0.07 12.04 3.35
CA THR A 146 -1.18 12.46 2.46
C THR A 146 -0.72 12.95 1.10
N ALA A 147 0.60 12.95 0.83
CA ALA A 147 1.14 13.29 -0.47
C ALA A 147 0.69 12.28 -1.54
N THR A 148 0.63 12.72 -2.80
CA THR A 148 0.25 11.86 -3.93
C THR A 148 1.14 10.63 -4.01
N SER A 149 2.46 10.82 -3.98
CA SER A 149 3.49 9.75 -4.03
C SER A 149 4.56 10.05 -2.97
N PRO A 150 4.44 9.51 -1.74
CA PRO A 150 5.35 9.81 -0.64
C PRO A 150 6.61 8.94 -0.65
N THR A 151 7.60 9.35 0.14
CA THR A 151 8.73 8.51 0.55
C THR A 151 8.56 8.08 2.00
N LEU A 152 8.88 6.82 2.31
CA LEU A 152 8.88 6.27 3.66
C LEU A 152 10.26 5.72 4.03
N THR A 153 10.60 5.78 5.32
CA THR A 153 11.84 5.20 5.86
C THR A 153 11.52 4.42 7.12
N PHE A 154 12.04 3.21 7.22
CA PHE A 154 11.80 2.31 8.34
C PHE A 154 13.09 2.08 9.11
N THR A 155 13.08 2.34 10.41
CA THR A 155 14.28 2.25 11.26
C THR A 155 14.42 0.91 11.99
N GLN A 156 13.41 0.06 11.89
CA GLN A 156 13.39 -1.27 12.52
C GLN A 156 13.07 -2.34 11.49
N PRO A 157 13.75 -3.51 11.55
CA PRO A 157 13.41 -4.64 10.70
C PRO A 157 12.00 -5.14 11.05
N GLY A 158 11.30 -5.67 10.06
CA GLY A 158 9.94 -6.15 10.21
C GLY A 158 9.19 -6.24 8.88
N THR A 159 7.99 -6.80 8.93
CA THR A 159 7.07 -6.84 7.78
C THR A 159 6.04 -5.74 7.97
N TYR A 160 5.94 -4.83 7.00
CA TYR A 160 5.03 -3.70 7.03
C TYR A 160 3.96 -3.84 5.95
N SER A 161 2.70 -3.76 6.36
CA SER A 161 1.59 -3.55 5.43
C SER A 161 1.46 -2.05 5.14
N ILE A 162 1.56 -1.67 3.88
CA ILE A 162 1.38 -0.28 3.43
C ILE A 162 0.04 -0.20 2.71
N THR A 163 -0.86 0.64 3.22
CA THR A 163 -2.20 0.83 2.65
C THR A 163 -2.35 2.25 2.12
N LEU A 164 -2.72 2.36 0.85
CA LEU A 164 -3.20 3.60 0.23
C LEU A 164 -4.73 3.61 0.24
N THR A 165 -5.33 4.62 0.86
CA THR A 165 -6.75 4.94 0.70
C THR A 165 -6.89 6.15 -0.22
N ALA A 166 -7.57 5.98 -1.34
CA ALA A 166 -7.80 7.03 -2.34
C ALA A 166 -9.26 7.45 -2.34
N PHE A 167 -9.53 8.76 -2.30
CA PHE A 167 -10.87 9.35 -2.23
C PHE A 167 -11.22 10.08 -3.51
N ASN A 168 -12.45 9.94 -4.01
CA ASN A 168 -12.97 10.74 -5.12
C ASN A 168 -13.53 12.08 -4.64
N ALA A 169 -13.99 12.92 -5.58
CA ALA A 169 -14.58 14.23 -5.27
C ALA A 169 -15.85 14.17 -4.40
N ALA A 170 -16.57 13.04 -4.40
CA ALA A 170 -17.74 12.81 -3.55
C ALA A 170 -17.38 12.28 -2.16
N GLY A 171 -16.09 12.11 -1.85
CA GLY A 171 -15.61 11.58 -0.57
C GLY A 171 -15.68 10.05 -0.44
N GLN A 172 -16.10 9.33 -1.50
CA GLN A 172 -16.07 7.87 -1.52
C GLN A 172 -14.63 7.38 -1.70
N SER A 173 -14.28 6.28 -1.04
CA SER A 173 -12.91 5.77 -1.03
C SER A 173 -12.79 4.30 -1.43
N THR A 174 -11.67 3.96 -2.05
CA THR A 174 -11.17 2.58 -2.17
C THR A 174 -9.78 2.49 -1.57
N SER A 175 -9.30 1.27 -1.29
CA SER A 175 -7.97 1.06 -0.72
C SER A 175 -7.21 -0.04 -1.45
N ALA A 176 -5.88 0.09 -1.50
CA ALA A 176 -4.94 -0.92 -1.97
C ALA A 176 -3.86 -1.13 -0.91
N THR A 177 -3.39 -2.38 -0.76
CA THR A 177 -2.37 -2.75 0.23
C THR A 177 -1.25 -3.53 -0.43
N GLN A 178 -0.01 -3.22 -0.07
CA GLN A 178 1.18 -4.01 -0.41
C GLN A 178 2.03 -4.27 0.82
N THR A 179 2.75 -5.39 0.80
CA THR A 179 3.66 -5.79 1.87
C THR A 179 5.09 -5.39 1.53
N LEU A 180 5.77 -4.77 2.48
CA LEU A 180 7.19 -4.45 2.42
C LEU A 180 7.92 -5.17 3.55
N LYS A 181 8.92 -5.99 3.21
CA LYS A 181 9.83 -6.56 4.20
C LYS A 181 11.02 -5.63 4.39
N VAL A 182 11.24 -5.17 5.62
CA VAL A 182 12.41 -4.37 5.99
C VAL A 182 13.37 -5.26 6.76
N GLY A 183 14.62 -5.35 6.32
CA GLY A 183 15.63 -6.22 6.90
C GLY A 183 16.99 -5.56 7.04
N ARG A 184 17.93 -6.31 7.62
CA ARG A 184 19.35 -5.92 7.67
C ARG A 184 20.11 -6.60 6.54
N ARG A 185 21.18 -5.96 6.06
CA ARG A 185 22.01 -6.50 4.98
C ARG A 185 23.16 -7.33 5.52
N TYR A 186 23.30 -8.54 4.99
CA TYR A 186 24.34 -9.49 5.37
C TYR A 186 25.17 -9.90 4.15
N LEU A 187 26.48 -10.10 4.34
CA LEU A 187 27.35 -10.67 3.30
C LEU A 187 27.07 -12.17 3.17
N LYS A 188 26.78 -12.61 1.95
CA LYS A 188 26.40 -13.99 1.61
C LYS A 188 27.52 -14.74 0.89
N GLU A 189 28.23 -14.06 -0.01
CA GLU A 189 29.31 -14.66 -0.79
C GLU A 189 30.40 -13.63 -1.08
N VAL A 190 31.65 -14.08 -1.00
CA VAL A 190 32.79 -13.40 -1.61
C VAL A 190 33.17 -14.19 -2.85
N ARG A 191 33.15 -13.55 -4.02
CA ARG A 191 33.51 -14.17 -5.30
C ARG A 191 34.65 -13.40 -5.94
N VAL A 192 35.63 -14.12 -6.49
CA VAL A 192 36.73 -13.54 -7.26
C VAL A 192 36.62 -14.08 -8.68
N ASN A 193 36.24 -13.22 -9.61
CA ASN A 193 36.12 -13.58 -11.02
C ASN A 193 37.48 -13.51 -11.73
N ASN A 194 38.34 -12.59 -11.28
CA ASN A 194 39.69 -12.45 -11.78
C ASN A 194 40.63 -11.96 -10.69
N LEU A 195 41.90 -12.34 -10.76
CA LEU A 195 42.96 -11.91 -9.84
C LEU A 195 44.29 -11.73 -10.57
N SER A 196 45.24 -11.04 -9.93
CA SER A 196 46.62 -10.93 -10.42
C SER A 196 47.46 -12.08 -9.89
N PHE A 197 48.07 -12.87 -10.77
CA PHE A 197 49.01 -13.95 -10.41
C PHE A 197 50.45 -13.45 -10.18
N THR A 198 50.69 -12.17 -10.43
CA THR A 198 51.96 -11.50 -10.15
C THR A 198 51.78 -10.31 -9.23
N ASN A 199 52.84 -9.99 -8.49
CA ASN A 199 52.93 -8.84 -7.61
C ASN A 199 53.17 -7.54 -8.40
N ALA A 200 53.29 -6.41 -7.70
CA ALA A 200 53.48 -5.11 -8.33
C ALA A 200 54.78 -5.00 -9.16
N ALA A 201 55.79 -5.83 -8.88
CA ALA A 201 57.04 -5.91 -9.65
C ALA A 201 56.94 -6.87 -10.85
N GLY A 202 55.80 -7.55 -11.04
CA GLY A 202 55.59 -8.53 -12.10
C GLY A 202 56.14 -9.93 -11.78
N SER A 203 56.71 -10.14 -10.59
CA SER A 203 57.12 -11.47 -10.13
C SER A 203 55.91 -12.29 -9.70
N PRO A 204 55.93 -13.62 -9.84
CA PRO A 204 54.84 -14.45 -9.34
C PRO A 204 54.73 -14.33 -7.81
N TRP A 205 53.52 -14.51 -7.28
CA TRP A 205 53.29 -14.49 -5.84
C TRP A 205 53.91 -15.68 -5.11
N ASP A 206 53.99 -16.83 -5.79
CA ASP A 206 54.74 -18.01 -5.36
C ASP A 206 55.77 -18.37 -6.45
N GLY A 207 57.01 -18.69 -6.04
CA GLY A 207 58.10 -19.02 -6.96
C GLY A 207 58.00 -20.41 -7.59
N ASN A 208 57.23 -21.34 -7.01
CA ASN A 208 57.17 -22.74 -7.45
C ASN A 208 55.76 -23.22 -7.82
N SER A 209 54.72 -22.50 -7.41
CA SER A 209 53.33 -22.81 -7.74
C SER A 209 52.50 -21.53 -7.94
N GLY A 210 51.18 -21.66 -7.91
CA GLY A 210 50.28 -20.51 -7.88
C GLY A 210 50.04 -20.02 -6.44
N PRO A 211 49.48 -18.81 -6.25
CA PRO A 211 49.31 -18.27 -4.90
C PRO A 211 48.34 -19.08 -4.03
N ASP A 212 48.62 -19.18 -2.73
CA ASP A 212 47.70 -19.68 -1.71
C ASP A 212 46.75 -18.58 -1.21
N VAL A 213 45.65 -18.38 -1.94
CA VAL A 213 44.76 -17.23 -1.75
C VAL A 213 43.83 -17.42 -0.55
N LYS A 214 43.84 -16.42 0.34
CA LYS A 214 42.90 -16.28 1.45
C LYS A 214 42.33 -14.87 1.50
N TRP A 215 41.15 -14.69 2.08
CA TRP A 215 40.62 -13.36 2.38
C TRP A 215 40.34 -13.13 3.86
N THR A 216 40.39 -11.86 4.25
CA THR A 216 39.94 -11.35 5.55
C THR A 216 39.05 -10.15 5.35
N LEU A 217 37.94 -10.09 6.08
CA LEU A 217 37.07 -8.92 6.13
C LEU A 217 37.17 -8.28 7.51
N ALA A 218 37.46 -6.98 7.55
CA ALA A 218 37.60 -6.20 8.77
C ALA A 218 36.71 -4.96 8.75
N TYR A 219 36.22 -4.57 9.92
CA TYR A 219 35.54 -3.30 10.14
C TYR A 219 36.39 -2.43 11.05
N GLN A 220 36.77 -1.23 10.60
CA GLN A 220 37.55 -0.26 11.39
C GLN A 220 38.73 -0.91 12.13
N THR A 221 39.52 -1.76 11.47
CA THR A 221 40.65 -2.57 12.00
C THR A 221 40.32 -3.90 12.70
N THR A 222 39.08 -4.16 13.11
CA THR A 222 38.73 -5.43 13.74
C THR A 222 38.35 -6.46 12.67
N ARG A 223 39.12 -7.56 12.56
CA ARG A 223 38.77 -8.69 11.68
C ARG A 223 37.46 -9.33 12.15
N LYS A 224 36.51 -9.48 11.23
CA LYS A 224 35.18 -10.05 11.47
C LYS A 224 34.97 -11.40 10.79
N ALA A 225 35.61 -11.61 9.65
CA ALA A 225 35.50 -12.86 8.91
C ALA A 225 36.76 -13.19 8.13
N THR A 226 36.86 -14.44 7.71
CA THR A 226 37.96 -14.94 6.91
C THR A 226 37.50 -16.10 6.04
N GLY A 227 38.05 -16.20 4.84
CA GLY A 227 37.91 -17.37 4.00
C GLY A 227 38.87 -18.49 4.41
N ALA A 228 38.51 -19.72 4.03
CA ALA A 228 39.49 -20.80 3.95
C ALA A 228 40.51 -20.48 2.85
N THR A 229 41.77 -20.87 3.07
CA THR A 229 42.83 -20.77 2.06
C THR A 229 42.52 -21.71 0.90
N VAL A 230 42.72 -21.23 -0.32
CA VAL A 230 42.72 -22.03 -1.54
C VAL A 230 44.14 -22.08 -2.05
N ALA A 231 44.76 -23.24 -1.94
CA ALA A 231 46.17 -23.42 -2.27
C ALA A 231 46.41 -23.52 -3.78
N ASP A 232 47.62 -23.17 -4.20
CA ASP A 232 48.16 -23.39 -5.53
C ASP A 232 47.25 -22.88 -6.66
N MET A 233 46.70 -21.68 -6.51
CA MET A 233 45.69 -21.16 -7.43
C MET A 233 46.19 -21.08 -8.88
N THR A 234 45.36 -21.51 -9.83
CA THR A 234 45.60 -21.34 -11.26
C THR A 234 44.48 -20.56 -11.94
N GLN A 235 44.71 -20.03 -13.14
CA GLN A 235 43.66 -19.31 -13.90
C GLN A 235 42.41 -20.15 -14.13
N ALA A 236 42.56 -21.48 -14.26
CA ALA A 236 41.44 -22.40 -14.49
C ALA A 236 40.54 -22.58 -13.25
N MET A 237 40.97 -22.16 -12.07
CA MET A 237 40.19 -22.24 -10.82
C MET A 237 39.26 -21.04 -10.62
N LEU A 238 39.29 -20.06 -11.53
CA LEU A 238 38.41 -18.91 -11.50
C LEU A 238 37.10 -19.19 -12.27
N PRO A 239 35.94 -18.67 -11.81
CA PRO A 239 35.78 -17.83 -10.63
C PRO A 239 35.83 -18.63 -9.33
N LEU A 240 36.51 -18.07 -8.32
CA LEU A 240 36.58 -18.63 -6.98
C LEU A 240 35.46 -18.05 -6.11
N SER A 241 34.86 -18.83 -5.22
CA SER A 241 33.73 -18.38 -4.37
C SER A 241 33.80 -18.96 -2.97
N TRP A 242 33.52 -18.12 -1.98
CA TRP A 242 33.36 -18.50 -0.58
C TRP A 242 31.94 -18.19 -0.12
N ASN A 243 31.15 -19.24 0.07
CA ASN A 243 29.74 -19.18 0.50
C ASN A 243 29.57 -19.38 2.01
N THR A 244 30.64 -19.73 2.71
CA THR A 244 30.65 -20.01 4.15
C THR A 244 30.85 -18.74 4.99
N VAL A 245 30.37 -17.60 4.49
CA VAL A 245 30.45 -16.32 5.21
C VAL A 245 29.59 -16.42 6.48
N PRO A 246 30.04 -15.91 7.64
CA PRO A 246 29.24 -15.93 8.86
C PRO A 246 27.85 -15.32 8.66
N LEU A 247 26.80 -16.09 8.99
CA LEU A 247 25.40 -15.73 8.70
C LEU A 247 24.91 -14.43 9.35
N ASN A 248 25.61 -13.95 10.40
CA ASN A 248 25.23 -12.78 11.18
C ASN A 248 26.13 -11.56 10.92
N LEU A 249 26.91 -11.58 9.84
CA LEU A 249 27.80 -10.46 9.49
C LEU A 249 27.02 -9.34 8.81
N GLU A 250 26.39 -8.48 9.61
CA GLU A 250 25.72 -7.27 9.13
C GLU A 250 26.75 -6.32 8.52
N THR A 251 26.53 -5.87 7.29
CA THR A 251 27.53 -5.10 6.52
C THR A 251 27.10 -3.67 6.19
N ALA A 252 25.91 -3.20 6.58
CA ALA A 252 25.35 -1.89 6.21
C ALA A 252 26.03 -0.68 6.90
N HIS A 253 27.37 -0.60 6.84
CA HIS A 253 28.20 0.43 7.43
C HIS A 253 29.36 0.80 6.49
N ALA A 254 29.83 2.04 6.52
CA ALA A 254 31.08 2.40 5.83
C ALA A 254 32.31 1.94 6.64
N GLY A 255 33.48 1.83 6.00
CA GLY A 255 34.74 1.53 6.69
C GLY A 255 35.05 0.03 6.81
N TRP A 256 34.49 -0.78 5.91
CA TRP A 256 34.92 -2.16 5.72
C TRP A 256 36.18 -2.21 4.85
N THR A 257 37.02 -3.20 5.15
CA THR A 257 38.21 -3.52 4.39
C THR A 257 38.19 -5.00 4.07
N LEU A 258 38.29 -5.35 2.79
CA LEU A 258 38.45 -6.71 2.30
C LEU A 258 39.87 -6.87 1.76
N THR A 259 40.62 -7.73 2.41
CA THR A 259 42.03 -7.97 2.08
C THR A 259 42.20 -9.41 1.60
N PHE A 260 42.91 -9.59 0.49
CA PHE A 260 43.36 -10.89 0.01
C PHE A 260 44.85 -11.06 0.29
N TRP A 261 45.21 -12.25 0.71
CA TRP A 261 46.54 -12.63 1.18
C TRP A 261 47.03 -13.84 0.41
N GLU A 262 48.33 -13.85 0.15
CA GLU A 262 49.12 -15.05 0.02
C GLU A 262 49.50 -15.51 1.44
N THR A 263 49.39 -16.79 1.75
CA THR A 263 49.64 -17.40 3.06
C THR A 263 50.67 -18.54 3.06
N ASN A 264 51.46 -18.74 1.99
CA ASN A 264 52.51 -19.77 2.02
C ASN A 264 53.61 -19.47 3.07
N ASN A 265 53.91 -20.47 3.91
CA ASN A 265 54.59 -20.32 5.22
C ASN A 265 56.10 -19.95 5.17
N LEU A 266 56.68 -19.54 4.04
CA LEU A 266 58.14 -19.35 3.93
C LEU A 266 58.62 -17.92 4.18
N LEU A 267 57.79 -16.89 3.92
CA LEU A 267 58.17 -15.47 4.10
C LEU A 267 57.14 -14.65 4.89
N GLY A 268 56.05 -15.28 5.36
CA GLY A 268 54.92 -14.62 6.01
C GLY A 268 53.83 -14.21 5.01
N ASP A 269 52.64 -13.88 5.52
CA ASP A 269 51.49 -13.58 4.68
C ASP A 269 51.70 -12.29 3.86
N ASP A 270 51.71 -12.40 2.53
CA ASP A 270 51.87 -11.26 1.61
C ASP A 270 50.52 -10.70 1.18
N GLN A 271 50.34 -9.38 1.27
CA GLN A 271 49.09 -8.74 0.89
C GLN A 271 48.96 -8.64 -0.64
N MET A 272 48.04 -9.39 -1.22
CA MET A 272 47.79 -9.40 -2.67
C MET A 272 46.89 -8.25 -3.13
N LEU A 273 45.84 -7.95 -2.36
CA LEU A 273 44.86 -6.92 -2.66
C LEU A 273 44.27 -6.37 -1.37
N ASN A 274 44.01 -5.06 -1.33
CA ASN A 274 43.31 -4.43 -0.22
C ASN A 274 42.22 -3.48 -0.72
N LEU A 275 40.96 -3.86 -0.56
CA LEU A 275 39.79 -3.10 -1.01
C LEU A 275 39.14 -2.38 0.17
N THR A 276 38.86 -1.09 0.00
CA THR A 276 37.93 -0.36 0.88
C THR A 276 36.52 -0.53 0.31
N LEU A 277 35.60 -1.09 1.10
CA LEU A 277 34.22 -1.30 0.66
C LEU A 277 33.35 -0.13 1.14
N ASP A 278 32.59 0.44 0.21
CA ASP A 278 31.47 1.32 0.55
C ASP A 278 30.18 0.50 0.65
N GLU A 279 29.81 0.18 1.88
CA GLU A 279 28.58 -0.52 2.21
C GLU A 279 27.52 0.39 2.85
N SER A 280 27.62 1.71 2.65
CA SER A 280 26.61 2.65 3.14
C SER A 280 25.29 2.60 2.36
N VAL A 281 25.34 2.28 1.07
CA VAL A 281 24.16 2.22 0.18
C VAL A 281 23.85 0.77 -0.20
N PRO A 282 22.57 0.35 -0.22
CA PRO A 282 22.13 -0.93 -0.78
C PRO A 282 22.62 -1.19 -2.22
N PRO A 283 22.86 -2.45 -2.61
CA PRO A 283 23.01 -2.79 -4.03
C PRO A 283 21.76 -2.37 -4.82
N THR A 284 21.96 -1.73 -5.97
CA THR A 284 20.84 -1.27 -6.83
C THR A 284 20.22 -2.39 -7.65
N ASN A 285 20.94 -3.50 -7.82
CA ASN A 285 20.54 -4.68 -8.60
C ASN A 285 19.88 -5.78 -7.74
N ARG A 286 19.20 -5.41 -6.66
CA ARG A 286 18.52 -6.37 -5.77
C ARG A 286 17.31 -7.00 -6.44
N ASP A 287 17.14 -8.30 -6.23
CA ASP A 287 15.94 -9.03 -6.60
C ASP A 287 14.80 -8.83 -5.58
N ALA A 288 13.63 -9.42 -5.86
CA ALA A 288 12.47 -9.37 -4.97
C ALA A 288 12.68 -10.08 -3.62
N ALA A 289 13.73 -10.90 -3.48
CA ALA A 289 14.12 -11.50 -2.21
C ALA A 289 15.13 -10.64 -1.43
N GLY A 290 15.56 -9.50 -1.99
CA GLY A 290 16.56 -8.62 -1.40
C GLY A 290 18.00 -9.11 -1.57
N THR A 291 18.26 -10.05 -2.49
CA THR A 291 19.61 -10.48 -2.87
C THR A 291 20.15 -9.59 -3.97
N GLY A 292 21.34 -9.04 -3.79
CA GLY A 292 22.00 -8.17 -4.78
C GLY A 292 23.51 -8.29 -4.71
N THR A 293 24.23 -7.63 -5.61
CA THR A 293 25.69 -7.73 -5.68
C THR A 293 26.38 -6.37 -5.83
N LYS A 294 27.61 -6.28 -5.33
CA LYS A 294 28.52 -5.18 -5.63
C LYS A 294 29.83 -5.71 -6.18
N SER A 295 30.33 -5.04 -7.22
CA SER A 295 31.58 -5.39 -7.87
C SER A 295 32.66 -4.37 -7.53
N TYR A 296 33.83 -4.86 -7.16
CA TYR A 296 35.03 -4.08 -6.87
C TYR A 296 36.11 -4.51 -7.85
N THR A 297 36.72 -3.54 -8.52
CA THR A 297 37.79 -3.79 -9.49
C THR A 297 39.01 -2.96 -9.12
N ASP A 298 40.16 -3.62 -9.05
CA ASP A 298 41.46 -2.97 -8.85
C ASP A 298 42.50 -3.70 -9.69
N LYS A 299 43.06 -3.01 -10.69
CA LYS A 299 43.94 -3.59 -11.71
C LYS A 299 43.28 -4.82 -12.37
N ALA A 300 43.92 -5.99 -12.28
CA ALA A 300 43.41 -7.24 -12.82
C ALA A 300 42.32 -7.89 -11.93
N TRP A 301 42.13 -7.42 -10.69
CA TRP A 301 41.18 -8.05 -9.78
C TRP A 301 39.75 -7.64 -10.12
N ASN A 302 38.86 -8.62 -10.15
CA ASN A 302 37.41 -8.41 -10.16
C ASN A 302 36.80 -9.24 -9.02
N VAL A 303 36.38 -8.56 -7.97
CA VAL A 303 35.78 -9.14 -6.78
C VAL A 303 34.31 -8.78 -6.75
N VAL A 304 33.43 -9.76 -6.60
CA VAL A 304 31.99 -9.58 -6.50
C VAL A 304 31.54 -10.04 -5.12
N LEU A 305 30.86 -9.16 -4.40
CA LEU A 305 30.27 -9.44 -3.11
C LEU A 305 28.76 -9.60 -3.30
N THR A 306 28.22 -10.74 -2.86
CA THR A 306 26.78 -10.98 -2.85
C THR A 306 26.25 -10.69 -1.46
N TYR A 307 25.17 -9.91 -1.41
CA TYR A 307 24.48 -9.52 -0.20
C TYR A 307 23.05 -10.05 -0.20
N GLU A 308 22.50 -10.23 0.98
CA GLU A 308 21.09 -10.52 1.18
C GLU A 308 20.49 -9.67 2.29
N THR A 309 19.22 -9.30 2.12
CA THR A 309 18.45 -8.56 3.12
C THR A 309 17.55 -9.53 3.87
N ARG A 310 17.78 -9.68 5.18
CA ARG A 310 17.04 -10.64 6.03
C ARG A 310 16.21 -9.95 7.09
#